data_AF-A0A7C7S781-F1
#
_entry.id   AF-A0A7C7S781-F1
#
_cell.length_a   1.000
_cell.length_b   1.000
_cell.length_c   1.000
_cell.angle_alpha   90.00
_cell.angle_beta   90.00
_cell.angle_gamma   90.00
#
_symmetry.space_group_name_H-M   'P 1'
#
loop_
_entity.id
_entity.type
_entity.pdbx_description
1 polymer ?
#
loop_
_entity_poly.entity_id
_entity_poly.type
_entity_poly.pdbx_seq_one_letter_code
_entity_poly.pdbx_strand_id
1 'polypeptide(L)'
;MSMGETVEFAANGTTAGGYLALPDGGRGPGVVVLQEWWGLVPQIRGVCDRLAGEGFVALAPDLYHGEFAEHTEMDRAGELMTSLPPDRAARDMSAAIDFLLAHEATTGDAVGVTGFCMGGMLTLLIAAQEGDRVAAAAPFYGAPLGDGAPDWSGLTAAVEGHLAANDDFFPPEAITALGDDLR
;
A
#
# COMPACT_ATOMS: atom_id res chain seq x y z
N MET A 1 1.49 -4.49 22.81
CA MET A 1 1.78 -4.40 21.37
C MET A 1 2.98 -5.27 21.09
N SER A 2 2.75 -6.47 20.56
CA SER A 2 3.81 -7.25 19.91
C SER A 2 4.32 -6.47 18.69
N MET A 3 5.64 -6.41 18.52
CA MET A 3 6.23 -5.93 17.26
C MET A 3 5.93 -6.96 16.16
N GLY A 4 5.62 -6.50 14.96
CA GLY A 4 5.52 -7.37 13.79
C GLY A 4 6.83 -8.07 13.41
N GLU A 5 6.73 -9.02 12.50
CA GLU A 5 7.81 -9.87 12.02
C GLU A 5 7.98 -9.79 10.49
N THR A 6 9.18 -10.14 10.01
CA THR A 6 9.40 -10.29 8.58
C THR A 6 8.82 -11.62 8.11
N VAL A 7 8.03 -11.59 7.04
CA VAL A 7 7.46 -12.76 6.40
C VAL A 7 7.85 -12.84 4.92
N GLU A 8 7.81 -14.05 4.37
CA GLU A 8 7.93 -14.30 2.94
C GLU A 8 6.65 -14.95 2.41
N PHE A 9 6.28 -14.60 1.18
CA PHE A 9 5.09 -15.13 0.53
C PHE A 9 5.30 -15.30 -0.98
N ALA A 10 4.53 -16.20 -1.58
CA ALA A 10 4.64 -16.50 -2.99
C ALA A 10 4.04 -15.38 -3.84
N ALA A 11 4.79 -14.92 -4.84
CA ALA A 11 4.38 -13.92 -5.82
C ALA A 11 4.51 -14.50 -7.24
N ASN A 12 3.53 -15.29 -7.67
CA ASN A 12 3.41 -15.84 -9.04
C ASN A 12 4.72 -16.37 -9.67
N GLY A 13 5.40 -17.27 -8.96
CA GLY A 13 6.63 -17.92 -9.43
C GLY A 13 7.93 -17.32 -8.88
N THR A 14 7.83 -16.21 -8.14
CA THR A 14 8.90 -15.68 -7.29
C THR A 14 8.46 -15.62 -5.83
N THR A 15 9.36 -15.18 -4.95
CA THR A 15 9.06 -14.88 -3.54
C THR A 15 9.09 -13.36 -3.35
N ALA A 16 8.15 -12.84 -2.59
CA ALA A 16 8.17 -11.48 -2.07
C ALA A 16 8.27 -11.52 -0.55
N GLY A 17 8.88 -10.48 0.03
CA GLY A 17 8.99 -10.31 1.48
C GLY A 17 8.08 -9.19 1.96
N GLY A 18 7.86 -9.13 3.27
CA GLY A 18 7.14 -8.03 3.89
C GLY A 18 7.22 -8.03 5.40
N TYR A 19 6.59 -7.03 6.01
CA TYR A 19 6.47 -6.89 7.45
C TYR A 19 5.02 -7.11 7.88
N LEU A 20 4.78 -8.18 8.64
CA LEU A 20 3.46 -8.56 9.15
C LEU A 20 3.34 -8.21 10.63
N ALA A 21 2.33 -7.43 10.98
CA ALA A 21 1.96 -7.15 12.36
C ALA A 21 0.57 -7.74 12.65
N LEU A 22 0.48 -8.53 13.72
CA LEU A 22 -0.77 -9.14 14.17
C LEU A 22 -1.34 -8.38 15.37
N PRO A 23 -2.67 -8.26 15.48
CA PRO A 23 -3.28 -7.61 16.62
C PRO A 23 -3.11 -8.45 17.89
N ASP A 24 -3.13 -7.83 19.08
CA ASP A 24 -3.00 -8.55 20.36
C ASP A 24 -4.11 -9.63 20.53
N GLY A 25 -5.27 -9.45 19.88
CA GLY A 25 -6.35 -10.45 19.82
C GLY A 25 -6.12 -11.62 18.87
N GLY A 26 -4.99 -11.64 18.14
CA GLY A 26 -4.55 -12.71 17.24
C GLY A 26 -5.26 -12.76 15.88
N ARG A 27 -6.43 -12.13 15.73
CA ARG A 27 -7.19 -12.09 14.47
C ARG A 27 -7.86 -10.74 14.24
N GLY A 28 -8.05 -10.34 12.99
CA GLY A 28 -8.72 -9.10 12.62
C GLY A 28 -8.81 -8.88 11.11
N PRO A 29 -9.44 -7.77 10.65
CA PRO A 29 -9.48 -7.42 9.23
C PRO A 29 -8.08 -7.15 8.68
N GLY A 30 -7.83 -7.54 7.44
CA GLY A 30 -6.53 -7.37 6.78
C GLY A 30 -6.34 -5.95 6.26
N VAL A 31 -5.13 -5.40 6.38
CA VAL A 31 -4.74 -4.11 5.79
C VAL A 31 -3.37 -4.22 5.13
N VAL A 32 -3.27 -3.87 3.84
CA VAL A 32 -1.99 -3.70 3.15
C VAL A 32 -1.49 -2.26 3.34
N VAL A 33 -0.23 -2.09 3.73
CA VAL A 33 0.42 -0.79 3.93
C VAL A 33 1.53 -0.60 2.91
N LEU A 34 1.34 0.31 1.96
CA LEU A 34 2.27 0.53 0.85
C LEU A 34 3.30 1.62 1.19
N GLN A 35 4.56 1.26 0.97
CA GLN A 35 5.72 2.08 1.27
C GLN A 35 5.77 3.41 0.50
N GLU A 36 6.47 4.38 1.07
CA GLU A 36 6.95 5.55 0.35
C GLU A 36 8.09 5.16 -0.62
N TRP A 37 8.57 6.14 -1.39
CA TRP A 37 9.76 5.98 -2.24
C TRP A 37 11.04 5.56 -1.48
N TRP A 38 11.06 5.66 -0.14
CA TRP A 38 12.17 5.27 0.71
C TRP A 38 12.33 3.76 0.87
N GLY A 39 11.30 2.95 0.65
CA GLY A 39 11.34 1.52 0.97
C GLY A 39 10.58 1.14 2.24
N LEU A 40 10.74 -0.12 2.66
CA LEU A 40 10.18 -0.66 3.91
C LEU A 40 10.96 -0.20 5.15
N VAL A 41 10.97 1.12 5.36
CA VAL A 41 11.66 1.81 6.46
C VAL A 41 10.91 1.67 7.79
N PRO A 42 11.55 1.97 8.95
CA PRO A 42 10.92 1.84 10.27
C PRO A 42 9.61 2.61 10.42
N GLN A 43 9.43 3.72 9.71
CA GLN A 43 8.16 4.47 9.73
C GLN A 43 7.00 3.64 9.15
N ILE A 44 7.18 2.94 8.02
CA ILE A 44 6.16 2.07 7.42
C ILE A 44 5.86 0.88 8.32
N ARG A 45 6.89 0.25 8.89
CA ARG A 45 6.71 -0.84 9.87
C ARG A 45 5.92 -0.37 11.09
N GLY A 46 6.22 0.83 11.59
CA GLY A 46 5.50 1.47 12.68
C GLY A 46 4.03 1.77 12.35
N VAL A 47 3.67 1.98 11.08
CA VAL A 47 2.24 2.08 10.67
C VAL A 47 1.57 0.71 10.80
N CYS A 48 2.20 -0.39 10.36
CA CYS A 48 1.68 -1.74 10.58
C CYS A 48 1.48 -2.03 12.07
N ASP A 49 2.46 -1.72 12.91
CA ASP A 49 2.36 -1.92 14.36
C ASP A 49 1.20 -1.13 14.98
N ARG A 50 0.98 0.11 14.53
CA ARG A 50 -0.15 0.93 14.98
C ARG A 50 -1.49 0.35 14.56
N LEU A 51 -1.62 -0.09 13.31
CA LEU A 51 -2.85 -0.74 12.83
C LEU A 51 -3.12 -2.05 13.58
N ALA A 52 -2.09 -2.83 13.88
CA ALA A 52 -2.20 -4.01 14.74
C ALA A 52 -2.67 -3.64 16.16
N GLY A 53 -2.16 -2.54 16.72
CA GLY A 53 -2.64 -1.99 17.99
C GLY A 53 -4.13 -1.62 17.99
N GLU A 54 -4.68 -1.26 16.83
CA GLU A 54 -6.11 -0.96 16.62
C GLU A 54 -6.94 -2.19 16.20
N GLY A 55 -6.34 -3.40 16.16
CA GLY A 55 -7.07 -4.65 15.92
C GLY A 55 -7.01 -5.18 14.48
N PHE A 56 -6.17 -4.63 13.60
CA PHE A 56 -6.01 -5.09 12.22
C PHE A 56 -4.85 -6.08 12.05
N VAL A 57 -4.92 -6.94 11.04
CA VAL A 57 -3.78 -7.72 10.55
C VAL A 57 -3.11 -6.91 9.45
N ALA A 58 -1.96 -6.30 9.74
CA ALA A 58 -1.32 -5.35 8.83
C ALA A 58 -0.09 -5.95 8.16
N LEU A 59 -0.02 -5.89 6.82
CA LEU A 59 1.13 -6.32 6.05
C LEU A 59 1.66 -5.17 5.19
N ALA A 60 2.94 -4.86 5.31
CA ALA A 60 3.65 -4.02 4.35
C ALA A 60 4.52 -4.89 3.43
N PRO A 61 4.20 -5.03 2.13
CA PRO A 61 5.09 -5.69 1.18
C PRO A 61 6.36 -4.86 0.98
N ASP A 62 7.50 -5.54 0.88
CA ASP A 62 8.78 -4.93 0.55
C ASP A 62 8.95 -4.83 -0.96
N LEU A 63 8.52 -3.71 -1.56
CA LEU A 63 8.54 -3.53 -3.01
C LEU A 63 9.98 -3.37 -3.56
N TYR A 64 10.96 -3.15 -2.70
CA TYR A 64 12.36 -3.04 -3.05
C TYR A 64 13.20 -4.26 -2.66
N HIS A 65 12.57 -5.31 -2.12
CA HIS A 65 13.19 -6.62 -1.88
C HIS A 65 14.44 -6.51 -0.99
N GLY A 66 14.31 -5.78 0.13
CA GLY A 66 15.34 -5.60 1.15
C GLY A 66 16.13 -4.31 1.00
N GLU A 67 15.99 -3.60 -0.12
CA GLU A 67 16.59 -2.28 -0.30
C GLU A 67 15.70 -1.16 0.26
N PHE A 68 16.33 -0.13 0.80
CA PHE A 68 15.68 1.11 1.19
C PHE A 68 16.70 2.26 1.10
N ALA A 69 16.23 3.49 1.26
CA ALA A 69 17.03 4.69 1.38
C ALA A 69 16.71 5.39 2.71
N GLU A 70 17.73 5.92 3.38
CA GLU A 70 17.54 6.82 4.51
C GLU A 70 16.99 8.17 4.02
N HIS A 71 16.38 8.94 4.93
CA HIS A 71 15.77 10.24 4.58
C HIS A 71 16.79 11.27 4.07
N THR A 72 18.08 11.02 4.29
CA THR A 72 19.20 11.82 3.79
C THR A 72 19.70 11.39 2.41
N GLU A 73 19.24 10.25 1.89
CA GLU A 73 19.70 9.63 0.65
C GLU A 73 18.71 9.84 -0.50
N MET A 74 18.41 11.11 -0.82
CA MET A 74 17.41 11.46 -1.85
C MET A 74 17.73 10.87 -3.23
N ASP A 75 19.00 10.86 -3.63
CA ASP A 75 19.41 10.31 -4.93
C ASP A 75 19.12 8.79 -4.99
N ARG A 76 19.44 8.05 -3.92
CA ARG A 76 19.15 6.62 -3.80
C ARG A 76 17.65 6.35 -3.81
N ALA A 77 16.85 7.15 -3.11
CA ALA A 77 15.39 7.02 -3.13
C ALA A 77 14.81 7.27 -4.53
N GLY A 78 15.33 8.27 -5.24
CA GLY A 78 14.97 8.55 -6.63
C GLY A 78 15.33 7.39 -7.58
N GLU A 79 16.52 6.79 -7.42
CA GLU A 79 16.96 5.62 -8.17
C GLU A 79 16.08 4.39 -7.90
N LEU A 80 15.80 4.09 -6.63
CA LEU A 80 14.91 2.99 -6.23
C LEU A 80 13.50 3.15 -6.81
N MET A 81 12.92 4.35 -6.71
CA MET A 81 11.61 4.64 -7.26
C MET A 81 11.58 4.49 -8.78
N THR A 82 12.57 5.04 -9.49
CA THR A 82 12.62 5.02 -10.96
C THR A 82 12.91 3.63 -11.51
N SER A 83 13.65 2.80 -10.76
CA SER A 83 14.00 1.44 -11.14
C SER A 83 12.94 0.40 -10.75
N LEU A 84 11.91 0.78 -9.98
CA LEU A 84 10.82 -0.10 -9.58
C LEU A 84 10.00 -0.53 -10.81
N PRO A 85 10.05 -1.80 -11.23
CA PRO A 85 9.29 -2.24 -12.40
C PRO A 85 7.79 -2.28 -12.05
N PRO A 86 6.91 -1.57 -12.78
CA PRO A 86 5.49 -1.50 -12.45
C PRO A 86 4.81 -2.87 -12.37
N ASP A 87 5.10 -3.77 -13.32
CA ASP A 87 4.56 -5.14 -13.33
C ASP A 87 5.03 -5.98 -12.15
N ARG A 88 6.23 -5.71 -11.62
CA ARG A 88 6.74 -6.38 -10.41
C ARG A 88 6.02 -5.83 -9.18
N ALA A 89 5.92 -4.50 -9.05
CA ALA A 89 5.20 -3.87 -7.96
C ALA A 89 3.74 -4.33 -7.89
N ALA A 90 3.01 -4.34 -9.01
CA ALA A 90 1.65 -4.84 -9.09
C ALA A 90 1.53 -6.30 -8.64
N ARG A 91 2.40 -7.19 -9.13
CA ARG A 91 2.43 -8.60 -8.71
C ARG A 91 2.72 -8.79 -7.22
N ASP A 92 3.69 -8.05 -6.69
CA ASP A 92 4.08 -8.15 -5.27
C ASP A 92 2.94 -7.63 -4.36
N MET A 93 2.24 -6.57 -4.76
CA MET A 93 1.06 -6.06 -4.05
C MET A 93 -0.13 -7.03 -4.10
N SER A 94 -0.46 -7.58 -5.28
CA SER A 94 -1.50 -8.62 -5.40
C SER A 94 -1.17 -9.85 -4.56
N ALA A 95 0.09 -10.28 -4.54
CA ALA A 95 0.55 -11.39 -3.71
C ALA A 95 0.44 -11.10 -2.21
N ALA A 96 0.64 -9.85 -1.78
CA ALA A 96 0.41 -9.43 -0.40
C ALA A 96 -1.07 -9.51 -0.01
N ILE A 97 -1.97 -9.15 -0.93
CA ILE A 97 -3.43 -9.30 -0.75
C ILE A 97 -3.81 -10.79 -0.68
N ASP A 98 -3.29 -11.62 -1.60
CA ASP A 98 -3.46 -13.07 -1.58
C ASP A 98 -3.01 -13.66 -0.24
N PHE A 99 -1.83 -13.26 0.23
CA PHE A 99 -1.27 -13.72 1.50
C PHE A 99 -2.17 -13.35 2.66
N LEU A 100 -2.60 -12.08 2.77
CA LEU A 100 -3.48 -11.65 3.85
C LEU A 100 -4.81 -12.41 3.83
N LEU A 101 -5.46 -12.54 2.68
CA LEU A 101 -6.76 -13.23 2.58
C LEU A 101 -6.66 -14.73 2.90
N ALA A 102 -5.49 -15.35 2.65
CA ALA A 102 -5.24 -16.74 3.00
C ALA A 102 -4.75 -16.93 4.45
N HIS A 103 -4.31 -15.86 5.13
CA HIS A 103 -3.71 -15.94 6.45
C HIS A 103 -4.76 -16.24 7.52
N GLU A 104 -4.48 -17.17 8.43
CA GLU A 104 -5.45 -17.62 9.46
C GLU A 104 -5.91 -16.50 10.40
N ALA A 105 -5.04 -15.50 10.62
CA ALA A 105 -5.34 -14.33 11.44
C ALA A 105 -6.33 -13.37 10.76
N THR A 106 -6.44 -13.38 9.44
CA THR A 106 -7.28 -12.42 8.71
C THR A 106 -8.74 -12.85 8.76
N THR A 107 -9.62 -11.87 8.91
CA THR A 107 -11.08 -12.05 8.84
C THR A 107 -11.66 -11.34 7.62
N GLY A 108 -12.65 -11.96 6.99
CA GLY A 108 -13.30 -11.44 5.78
C GLY A 108 -12.69 -12.01 4.51
N ASP A 109 -13.21 -11.56 3.38
CA ASP A 109 -12.83 -11.94 2.01
C ASP A 109 -12.23 -10.77 1.21
N ALA A 110 -12.07 -9.62 1.85
CA ALA A 110 -11.46 -8.41 1.31
C ALA A 110 -10.54 -7.74 2.35
N VAL A 111 -9.61 -6.91 1.88
CA VAL A 111 -8.67 -6.15 2.72
C VAL A 111 -8.88 -4.65 2.56
N GLY A 112 -8.39 -3.88 3.52
CA GLY A 112 -8.10 -2.46 3.32
C GLY A 112 -6.73 -2.26 2.67
N VAL A 113 -6.53 -1.15 1.97
CA VAL A 113 -5.21 -0.74 1.47
C VAL A 113 -4.98 0.72 1.83
N THR A 114 -3.79 1.01 2.36
CA THR A 114 -3.34 2.37 2.66
C THR A 114 -1.91 2.54 2.20
N GLY A 115 -1.49 3.76 1.90
CA GLY A 115 -0.12 4.01 1.43
C GLY A 115 0.22 5.48 1.41
N PHE A 116 1.51 5.79 1.34
CA PHE A 116 2.05 7.13 1.55
C PHE A 116 2.94 7.56 0.38
N CYS A 117 2.82 8.80 -0.10
CA CYS A 117 3.59 9.31 -1.25
C CYS A 117 3.41 8.40 -2.50
N MET A 118 4.47 7.79 -3.02
CA MET A 118 4.40 6.74 -4.04
C MET A 118 3.38 5.65 -3.66
N GLY A 119 3.36 5.23 -2.39
CA GLY A 119 2.41 4.27 -1.86
C GLY A 119 0.96 4.74 -1.93
N GLY A 120 0.68 6.04 -1.83
CA GLY A 120 -0.68 6.60 -1.98
C GLY A 120 -1.19 6.46 -3.41
N MET A 121 -0.32 6.72 -4.39
CA MET A 121 -0.62 6.41 -5.80
C MET A 121 -0.87 4.91 -5.98
N LEU A 122 0.03 4.07 -5.47
CA LEU A 122 -0.09 2.61 -5.58
C LEU A 122 -1.36 2.06 -4.90
N THR A 123 -1.83 2.67 -3.81
CA THR A 123 -3.09 2.31 -3.13
C THR A 123 -4.27 2.38 -4.08
N LEU A 124 -4.39 3.46 -4.85
CA LEU A 124 -5.48 3.61 -5.82
C LEU A 124 -5.32 2.66 -7.01
N LEU A 125 -4.10 2.47 -7.50
CA LEU A 125 -3.81 1.56 -8.60
C LEU A 125 -4.19 0.11 -8.25
N ILE A 126 -3.75 -0.39 -7.09
CA ILE A 126 -4.05 -1.77 -6.70
C ILE A 126 -5.53 -1.95 -6.34
N ALA A 127 -6.19 -0.93 -5.76
CA ALA A 127 -7.62 -0.99 -5.48
C ALA A 127 -8.45 -1.09 -6.77
N ALA A 128 -8.08 -0.36 -7.82
CA ALA A 128 -8.73 -0.47 -9.13
C ALA A 128 -8.47 -1.82 -9.80
N GLN A 129 -7.28 -2.39 -9.61
CA GLN A 129 -6.89 -3.68 -10.18
C GLN A 129 -7.59 -4.87 -9.51
N GLU A 130 -7.72 -4.85 -8.19
CA GLU A 130 -8.17 -6.00 -7.39
C GLU A 130 -9.68 -6.00 -7.11
N GLY A 131 -10.37 -4.90 -7.41
CA GLY A 131 -11.82 -4.75 -7.27
C GLY A 131 -12.32 -5.16 -5.88
N ASP A 132 -13.31 -6.07 -5.85
CA ASP A 132 -14.02 -6.46 -4.62
C ASP A 132 -13.12 -7.07 -3.53
N ARG A 133 -11.89 -7.43 -3.87
CA ARG A 133 -10.88 -7.90 -2.90
C ARG A 133 -10.31 -6.77 -2.05
N VAL A 134 -10.53 -5.52 -2.45
CA VAL A 134 -10.17 -4.32 -1.69
C VAL A 134 -11.46 -3.62 -1.28
N ALA A 135 -11.80 -3.68 0.01
CA ALA A 135 -13.03 -3.09 0.53
C ALA A 135 -12.90 -1.57 0.78
N ALA A 136 -11.69 -1.11 1.12
CA ALA A 136 -11.41 0.29 1.41
C ALA A 136 -10.00 0.69 0.99
N ALA A 137 -9.86 1.91 0.47
CA ALA A 137 -8.60 2.48 0.03
C ALA A 137 -8.38 3.86 0.68
N ALA A 138 -7.26 4.03 1.38
CA ALA A 138 -6.89 5.28 2.07
C ALA A 138 -5.52 5.79 1.59
N PRO A 139 -5.43 6.48 0.44
CA PRO A 139 -4.19 7.04 -0.04
C PRO A 139 -3.80 8.32 0.75
N PHE A 140 -2.53 8.44 1.12
CA PHE A 140 -1.96 9.63 1.76
C PHE A 140 -0.98 10.33 0.82
N TYR A 141 -1.26 11.59 0.52
CA TYR A 141 -0.40 12.53 -0.24
C TYR A 141 0.26 11.90 -1.48
N GLY A 142 -0.54 11.18 -2.25
CA GLY A 142 -0.13 10.51 -3.48
C GLY A 142 -1.33 10.04 -4.27
N ALA A 143 -1.33 10.29 -5.57
CA ALA A 143 -2.43 9.91 -6.47
C ALA A 143 -1.92 9.68 -7.90
N PRO A 144 -2.50 8.74 -8.66
CA PRO A 144 -2.20 8.62 -10.08
C PRO A 144 -2.98 9.71 -10.83
N LEU A 145 -2.27 10.67 -11.43
CA LEU A 145 -2.85 11.80 -12.17
C LEU A 145 -2.50 11.73 -13.66
N GLY A 146 -3.36 12.29 -14.52
CA GLY A 146 -3.14 12.39 -15.96
C GLY A 146 -2.95 11.01 -16.62
N ASP A 147 -1.91 10.87 -17.45
CA ASP A 147 -1.58 9.63 -18.16
C ASP A 147 -1.22 8.46 -17.23
N GLY A 148 -0.99 8.72 -15.93
CA GLY A 148 -0.76 7.70 -14.92
C GLY A 148 -2.03 7.11 -14.30
N ALA A 149 -3.22 7.68 -14.60
CA ALA A 149 -4.48 7.16 -14.09
C ALA A 149 -4.83 5.79 -14.71
N PRO A 150 -5.24 4.79 -13.90
CA PRO A 150 -5.70 3.51 -14.41
C PRO A 150 -7.12 3.63 -14.99
N ASP A 151 -7.61 2.53 -15.57
CA ASP A 151 -9.05 2.36 -15.74
C ASP A 151 -9.71 2.18 -14.36
N TRP A 152 -10.58 3.12 -14.00
CA TRP A 152 -11.30 3.12 -12.73
C TRP A 152 -12.49 2.15 -12.70
N SER A 153 -12.87 1.52 -13.82
CA SER A 153 -14.03 0.62 -13.89
C SER A 153 -13.97 -0.58 -12.94
N GLY A 154 -12.75 -0.97 -12.53
CA GLY A 154 -12.52 -2.01 -11.54
C GLY A 154 -12.49 -1.54 -10.09
N LEU A 155 -12.50 -0.22 -9.83
CA LEU A 155 -12.45 0.31 -8.46
C LEU A 155 -13.82 0.20 -7.79
N THR A 156 -13.97 -0.77 -6.89
CA THR A 156 -15.21 -0.95 -6.09
C THR A 156 -15.04 -0.59 -4.61
N ALA A 157 -13.79 -0.32 -4.18
CA ALA A 157 -13.45 0.05 -2.82
C ALA A 157 -14.08 1.39 -2.39
N ALA A 158 -14.43 1.52 -1.10
CA ALA A 158 -14.68 2.85 -0.52
C ALA A 158 -13.35 3.63 -0.42
N VAL A 159 -13.31 4.84 -0.99
CA VAL A 159 -12.08 5.66 -1.02
C VAL A 159 -12.18 6.85 -0.07
N GLU A 160 -11.22 6.98 0.84
CA GLU A 160 -10.98 8.18 1.66
C GLU A 160 -9.55 8.67 1.46
N GLY A 161 -9.37 9.66 0.58
CA GLY A 161 -8.07 10.24 0.27
C GLY A 161 -7.67 11.37 1.23
N HIS A 162 -6.44 11.32 1.74
CA HIS A 162 -5.84 12.37 2.54
C HIS A 162 -4.76 13.12 1.75
N LEU A 163 -5.13 14.27 1.18
CA LEU A 163 -4.23 15.10 0.36
C LEU A 163 -3.97 16.45 1.03
N ALA A 164 -2.80 17.01 0.81
CA ALA A 164 -2.41 18.27 1.41
C ALA A 164 -2.93 19.47 0.59
N ALA A 165 -3.45 20.49 1.29
CA ALA A 165 -3.94 21.71 0.64
C ALA A 165 -2.84 22.52 -0.07
N ASN A 166 -1.58 22.29 0.32
CA ASN A 166 -0.39 22.97 -0.21
C ASN A 166 0.64 21.90 -0.63
N ASP A 167 0.41 21.27 -1.79
CA ASP A 167 1.29 20.27 -2.39
C ASP A 167 1.50 20.59 -3.87
N ASP A 168 2.74 20.86 -4.26
CA ASP A 168 3.09 21.22 -5.64
C ASP A 168 3.06 20.01 -6.58
N PHE A 169 3.19 18.78 -6.05
CA PHE A 169 3.10 17.55 -6.84
C PHE A 169 1.65 17.13 -7.10
N PHE A 170 0.77 17.43 -6.14
CA PHE A 170 -0.65 17.08 -6.20
C PHE A 170 -1.53 18.32 -5.99
N PRO A 171 -1.63 19.21 -7.00
CA PRO A 171 -2.43 20.42 -6.89
C PRO A 171 -3.90 20.12 -6.51
N PRO A 172 -4.54 20.92 -5.63
CA PRO A 172 -5.91 20.66 -5.17
C PRO A 172 -6.95 20.50 -6.29
N GLU A 173 -6.79 21.23 -7.40
CA GLU A 173 -7.66 21.12 -8.57
C GLU A 173 -7.58 19.73 -9.22
N ALA A 174 -6.37 19.18 -9.38
CA ALA A 174 -6.17 17.86 -9.96
C ALA A 174 -6.72 16.75 -9.04
N ILE A 175 -6.55 16.90 -7.71
CA ILE A 175 -7.14 15.98 -6.73
C ILE A 175 -8.66 16.05 -6.72
N THR A 176 -9.23 17.25 -6.86
CA THR A 176 -10.69 17.42 -6.93
C THR A 176 -11.25 16.74 -8.18
N ALA A 177 -10.59 16.94 -9.33
CA ALA A 177 -10.97 16.26 -10.58
C ALA A 177 -10.91 14.74 -10.45
N LEU A 178 -9.83 14.20 -9.86
CA LEU A 178 -9.75 12.78 -9.55
C LEU A 178 -10.92 12.33 -8.66
N GLY A 179 -11.22 13.07 -7.60
CA GLY A 179 -12.34 12.75 -6.71
C GLY A 179 -13.71 12.76 -7.39
N ASP A 180 -13.88 13.49 -8.49
CA ASP A 180 -15.08 13.46 -9.33
C ASP A 180 -15.09 12.24 -10.27
N ASP A 181 -13.92 11.82 -10.79
CA ASP A 181 -13.77 10.61 -11.62
C ASP A 181 -14.01 9.31 -10.84
N LEU A 182 -13.79 9.31 -9.52
CA LEU A 182 -13.99 8.14 -8.65
C LEU A 182 -15.44 7.93 -8.15
N ARG A 183 -16.40 8.79 -8.56
CA ARG A 183 -17.82 8.72 -8.13
C ARG A 183 -18.71 8.02 -9.15
#